data_AF-A0AAW2FZ32-F1
#
_entry.id   AF-A0AAW2FZ32-F1
#
_cell.length_a   1.000
_cell.length_b   1.000
_cell.length_c   1.000
_cell.angle_alpha   90.00
_cell.angle_beta   90.00
_cell.angle_gamma   90.00
#
_symmetry.space_group_name_H-M   'P 1'
#
loop_
_entity.id
_entity.type
_entity.pdbx_description
1 polymer ?
#
loop_
_entity_poly.entity_id
_entity_poly.type
_entity_poly.pdbx_seq_one_letter_code
_entity_poly.pdbx_strand_id
1 'polypeptide(L)'
;MAKIYLLPQSISVQTLIYEAYSRYGSLTIGGIERLRLKHRLRVVQSLEDGIEKNVIRSVIVDKYMKLEELQELLSLVREELMSQRKSEPDRYDPTQPPYEAYKVDFDLFRILFGGLSPWGKCTQAESLSARLFRLMDRNRDGLLNFRELVQAIGMTATADLTQRLKLLYTLHLPPLLMPAEFESPTHSADGAEVAAEATDFFDSMEQSVASLDMPISVAEEPSVGTLSRSTSLNSQPGDQSWEVQSMGSLRSMIASKDSPLDLKTVPKMSQGHFIALWKTLYDMFPAQPEEQETYHCIASIGTLLLQLGDVGKKFYVEREESEDSLLLAAAQQASSVIERSPDRNGNPSSIASSADPDWSITVEQFLASALTGQAIVDFFSKRTDLMEAMTTLKNRRFNRVHSLSDTPTLNG
;
A
#
# COMPACT_ATOMS: atom_id res chain seq x y z
N MET A 1 -20.49 -67.33 -41.01
CA MET A 1 -19.38 -66.55 -40.45
C MET A 1 -18.43 -66.14 -41.58
N ALA A 2 -18.56 -64.92 -42.11
CA ALA A 2 -17.60 -64.37 -43.07
C ALA A 2 -16.50 -63.62 -42.29
N LYS A 3 -15.29 -64.18 -42.21
CA LYS A 3 -14.10 -63.45 -41.75
C LYS A 3 -13.65 -62.54 -42.87
N ILE A 4 -13.94 -61.24 -42.76
CA ILE A 4 -13.32 -60.21 -43.56
C ILE A 4 -11.88 -60.08 -43.05
N TYR A 5 -10.93 -60.63 -43.82
CA TYR A 5 -9.50 -60.39 -43.60
C TYR A 5 -9.16 -59.02 -44.19
N LEU A 6 -9.00 -58.01 -43.33
CA LEU A 6 -8.28 -56.80 -43.71
C LEU A 6 -6.79 -57.17 -43.79
N LEU A 7 -6.31 -57.45 -45.01
CA LEU A 7 -4.88 -57.58 -45.29
C LEU A 7 -4.18 -56.25 -44.93
N PRO A 8 -3.04 -56.27 -44.24
CA PRO A 8 -2.27 -55.05 -44.01
C PRO A 8 -1.74 -54.55 -45.36
N GLN A 9 -2.23 -53.40 -45.82
CA GLN A 9 -1.76 -52.77 -47.05
C GLN A 9 -0.29 -52.35 -46.86
N SER A 10 0.62 -53.05 -47.54
CA SER A 10 2.02 -52.65 -47.66
C SER A 10 2.15 -51.52 -48.68
N ILE A 11 2.56 -50.33 -48.25
CA ILE A 11 2.86 -49.19 -49.11
C ILE A 11 4.35 -49.15 -49.45
N SER A 12 4.67 -48.89 -50.72
CA SER A 12 6.05 -48.65 -51.15
C SER A 12 6.55 -47.30 -50.64
N VAL A 13 7.77 -47.28 -50.11
CA VAL A 13 8.45 -46.04 -49.67
C VAL A 13 8.55 -45.01 -50.80
N GLN A 14 8.72 -45.46 -52.05
CA GLN A 14 8.78 -44.56 -53.21
C GLN A 14 7.43 -43.89 -53.49
N THR A 15 6.32 -44.64 -53.35
CA THR A 15 4.97 -44.07 -53.47
C THR A 15 4.73 -43.04 -52.37
N LEU A 16 5.20 -43.31 -51.14
CA LEU A 16 5.09 -42.39 -50.01
C LEU A 16 5.87 -41.08 -50.24
N ILE A 17 7.10 -41.19 -50.74
CA ILE A 17 7.96 -40.03 -51.04
C ILE A 17 7.37 -39.22 -52.19
N TYR A 18 6.94 -39.87 -53.27
CA TYR A 18 6.32 -39.20 -54.41
C TYR A 18 5.03 -38.48 -54.00
N GLU A 19 4.13 -39.12 -53.25
CA GLU A 19 2.92 -38.47 -52.73
C GLU A 19 3.26 -37.30 -51.81
N ALA A 20 4.28 -37.42 -50.94
CA ALA A 20 4.67 -36.35 -50.05
C ALA A 20 5.13 -35.10 -50.82
N TYR A 21 5.98 -35.26 -51.84
CA TYR A 21 6.43 -34.13 -52.66
C TYR A 21 5.34 -33.59 -53.59
N SER A 22 4.50 -34.45 -54.17
CA SER A 22 3.38 -34.01 -55.02
C SER A 22 2.31 -33.25 -54.24
N ARG A 23 2.02 -33.65 -52.99
CA ARG A 23 0.97 -33.00 -52.16
C ARG A 23 1.50 -31.83 -51.33
N TYR A 24 2.75 -31.88 -50.86
CA TYR A 24 3.30 -30.91 -49.90
C TYR A 24 4.58 -30.21 -50.38
N GLY A 25 4.97 -30.35 -51.64
CA GLY A 25 6.20 -29.73 -52.17
C GLY A 25 6.24 -28.19 -52.10
N SER A 26 5.08 -27.53 -51.98
CA SER A 26 4.97 -26.08 -51.76
C SER A 26 5.14 -25.65 -50.29
N LEU A 27 5.14 -26.61 -49.35
CA LEU A 27 5.25 -26.35 -47.92
C LEU A 27 6.71 -26.21 -47.52
N THR A 28 7.12 -24.97 -47.20
CA THR A 28 8.45 -24.70 -46.67
C THR A 28 8.46 -24.72 -45.14
N ILE A 29 9.61 -25.04 -44.54
CA ILE A 29 9.81 -24.94 -43.09
C ILE A 29 9.46 -23.52 -42.59
N GLY A 30 9.87 -22.48 -43.32
CA GLY A 30 9.53 -21.10 -43.00
C GLY A 30 8.02 -20.81 -43.09
N GLY A 31 7.30 -21.44 -44.02
CA GLY A 31 5.84 -21.36 -44.10
C GLY A 31 5.13 -22.02 -42.92
N ILE A 32 5.63 -23.20 -42.50
CA ILE A 32 5.15 -23.91 -41.32
C ILE A 32 5.38 -23.07 -40.06
N GLU A 33 6.59 -22.52 -39.88
CA GLU A 33 6.92 -21.71 -38.70
C GLU A 33 6.12 -20.40 -38.65
N ARG A 34 5.89 -19.75 -39.80
CA ARG A 34 5.02 -18.57 -39.89
C ARG A 34 3.57 -18.89 -39.49
N LEU A 35 3.04 -20.04 -39.94
CA LEU A 35 1.72 -20.50 -39.53
C LEU A 35 1.68 -20.86 -38.05
N ARG A 36 2.67 -21.60 -37.54
CA ARG A 36 2.80 -21.93 -36.11
C ARG A 36 2.80 -20.67 -35.26
N LEU A 37 3.63 -19.68 -35.59
CA LEU A 37 3.67 -18.40 -34.88
C LEU A 37 2.33 -17.67 -34.94
N LYS A 38 1.72 -17.55 -36.13
CA LYS A 38 0.41 -16.90 -36.32
C LYS A 38 -0.68 -17.53 -35.45
N HIS A 39 -0.79 -18.86 -35.47
CA HIS A 39 -1.79 -19.58 -34.70
C HIS A 39 -1.48 -19.56 -33.20
N ARG A 40 -0.20 -19.66 -32.80
CA ARG A 40 0.23 -19.54 -31.40
C ARG A 40 -0.13 -18.19 -30.82
N LEU A 41 0.18 -17.08 -31.52
CA LEU A 41 -0.18 -15.73 -31.07
C LEU A 41 -1.68 -15.57 -30.89
N ARG A 42 -2.49 -16.08 -31.81
CA ARG A 42 -3.96 -16.06 -31.69
C ARG A 42 -4.46 -16.81 -30.46
N VAL A 43 -3.88 -17.99 -30.17
CA VAL A 43 -4.25 -18.78 -28.99
C VAL A 43 -3.86 -18.04 -27.72
N VAL A 44 -2.65 -17.47 -27.66
CA VAL A 44 -2.20 -16.68 -26.50
C VAL A 44 -3.11 -15.48 -26.27
N GLN A 45 -3.40 -14.68 -27.30
CA GLN A 45 -4.32 -13.55 -27.19
C GLN A 45 -5.71 -13.97 -26.72
N SER A 46 -6.26 -15.06 -27.28
CA SER A 46 -7.57 -15.56 -26.85
C SER A 46 -7.58 -16.03 -25.39
N LEU A 47 -6.47 -16.56 -24.89
CA LEU A 47 -6.33 -16.97 -23.48
C LEU A 47 -6.20 -15.74 -22.57
N GLU A 48 -5.37 -14.76 -22.95
CA GLU A 48 -5.21 -13.48 -22.24
C GLU A 48 -6.55 -12.73 -22.15
N ASP A 49 -7.26 -12.57 -23.27
CA ASP A 49 -8.60 -11.94 -23.30
C ASP A 49 -9.60 -12.68 -22.40
N GLY A 50 -9.47 -14.01 -22.31
CA GLY A 50 -10.28 -14.85 -21.44
C GLY A 50 -10.00 -14.57 -19.95
N ILE A 51 -8.73 -14.50 -19.58
CA ILE A 51 -8.27 -14.20 -18.21
C ILE A 51 -8.72 -12.78 -17.82
N GLU A 52 -8.49 -11.78 -18.67
CA GLU A 52 -8.88 -10.39 -18.41
C GLU A 52 -10.39 -10.25 -18.17
N LYS A 53 -11.22 -10.87 -19.01
CA LYS A 53 -12.68 -10.88 -18.82
C LYS A 53 -13.08 -11.54 -17.50
N ASN A 54 -12.38 -12.59 -17.09
CA ASN A 54 -12.64 -13.28 -15.82
C ASN A 54 -12.24 -12.43 -14.61
N VAL A 55 -11.10 -11.76 -14.68
CA VAL A 55 -10.64 -10.78 -13.67
C VAL A 55 -11.68 -9.69 -13.49
N ILE A 56 -12.06 -9.01 -14.57
CA ILE A 56 -13.02 -7.91 -14.52
C ILE A 56 -14.37 -8.37 -13.95
N ARG A 57 -14.88 -9.53 -14.40
CA ARG A 57 -16.14 -10.09 -13.89
C ARG A 57 -16.08 -10.37 -12.39
N SER A 58 -14.93 -10.80 -11.88
CA SER A 58 -14.75 -11.11 -10.46
C SER A 58 -14.61 -9.88 -9.55
N VAL A 59 -14.19 -8.73 -10.09
CA VAL A 59 -13.91 -7.51 -9.31
C VAL A 59 -15.02 -6.46 -9.43
N ILE A 60 -15.74 -6.39 -10.55
CA ILE A 60 -16.79 -5.39 -10.78
C ILE A 60 -17.92 -5.42 -9.72
N VAL A 61 -18.11 -6.56 -9.07
CA VAL A 61 -19.08 -6.75 -7.98
C VAL A 61 -18.79 -5.88 -6.75
N ASP A 62 -17.55 -5.40 -6.58
CA ASP A 62 -17.14 -4.57 -5.44
C ASP A 62 -17.61 -3.10 -5.57
N LYS A 63 -18.05 -2.70 -6.78
CA LYS A 63 -18.68 -1.40 -7.12
C LYS A 63 -17.80 -0.15 -6.88
N TYR A 64 -16.48 -0.31 -6.91
CA TYR A 64 -15.55 0.83 -6.84
C TYR A 64 -15.35 1.53 -8.18
N MET A 65 -15.35 0.77 -9.27
CA MET A 65 -15.08 1.26 -10.64
C MET A 65 -16.11 0.69 -11.61
N LYS A 66 -16.35 1.43 -12.69
CA LYS A 66 -17.17 0.99 -13.82
C LYS A 66 -16.42 -0.02 -14.69
N LEU A 67 -17.13 -0.67 -15.61
CA LEU A 67 -16.56 -1.67 -16.51
C LEU A 67 -15.39 -1.10 -17.32
N GLU A 68 -15.58 0.10 -17.87
CA GLU A 68 -14.61 0.77 -18.74
C GLU A 68 -13.35 1.16 -17.95
N GLU A 69 -13.54 1.67 -16.72
CA GLU A 69 -12.45 2.03 -15.80
C GLU A 69 -11.61 0.81 -15.41
N LEU A 70 -12.25 -0.34 -15.16
CA LEU A 70 -11.57 -1.60 -14.84
C LEU A 70 -10.77 -2.13 -16.03
N GLN A 71 -11.33 -2.06 -17.24
CA GLN A 71 -10.64 -2.44 -18.47
C GLN A 71 -9.39 -1.59 -18.68
N GLU A 72 -9.52 -0.28 -18.52
CA GLU A 72 -8.43 0.67 -18.71
C GLU A 72 -7.33 0.52 -17.65
N LEU A 73 -7.70 0.34 -16.38
CA LEU A 73 -6.75 0.08 -15.29
C LEU A 73 -5.99 -1.23 -15.51
N LEU A 74 -6.69 -2.29 -15.90
CA LEU A 74 -6.07 -3.60 -16.15
C LEU A 74 -5.08 -3.52 -17.32
N SER A 75 -5.46 -2.83 -18.39
CA SER A 75 -4.60 -2.54 -19.53
C SER A 75 -3.33 -1.79 -19.10
N LEU A 76 -3.47 -0.77 -18.27
CA LEU A 76 -2.35 0.00 -17.71
C LEU A 76 -1.41 -0.88 -16.87
N VAL A 77 -1.95 -1.68 -15.95
CA VAL A 77 -1.17 -2.59 -15.11
C VAL A 77 -0.40 -3.59 -15.97
N ARG A 78 -1.07 -4.20 -16.96
CA ARG A 78 -0.45 -5.16 -17.87
C ARG A 78 0.70 -4.54 -18.64
N GLU A 79 0.52 -3.32 -19.15
CA GLU A 79 1.55 -2.58 -19.88
C GLU A 79 2.79 -2.32 -19.01
N GLU A 80 2.59 -1.98 -17.73
CA GLU A 80 3.69 -1.75 -16.79
C GLU A 80 4.42 -3.05 -16.43
N LEU A 81 3.70 -4.13 -16.12
CA LEU A 81 4.31 -5.43 -15.82
C LEU A 81 5.10 -5.98 -17.01
N MET A 82 4.61 -5.78 -18.24
CA MET A 82 5.31 -6.18 -19.46
C MET A 82 6.55 -5.33 -19.75
N SER A 83 6.59 -4.08 -19.27
CA SER A 83 7.72 -3.17 -19.40
C SER A 83 8.80 -3.41 -18.33
N GLN A 84 8.43 -3.87 -17.14
CA GLN A 84 9.34 -3.99 -16.00
C GLN A 84 10.22 -5.25 -16.01
N ARG A 85 9.91 -6.28 -16.82
CA ARG A 85 10.56 -7.62 -16.90
C ARG A 85 11.87 -7.78 -16.09
N LYS A 86 11.74 -7.99 -14.77
CA LYS A 86 12.82 -8.42 -13.87
C LYS A 86 12.81 -9.92 -13.59
N SER A 87 11.75 -10.66 -13.94
CA SER A 87 11.67 -12.12 -13.77
C SER A 87 10.61 -12.74 -14.67
N GLU A 88 10.76 -14.04 -15.01
CA GLU A 88 9.68 -14.83 -15.60
C GLU A 88 8.44 -14.73 -14.70
N PRO A 89 7.24 -14.41 -15.24
CA PRO A 89 6.03 -14.46 -14.44
C PRO A 89 5.80 -15.90 -13.97
N ASP A 90 5.43 -16.05 -12.70
CA ASP A 90 4.90 -17.31 -12.20
C ASP A 90 3.79 -17.77 -13.14
N ARG A 91 3.86 -19.04 -13.56
CA ARG A 91 2.90 -19.59 -14.52
C ARG A 91 1.49 -19.44 -13.94
N TYR A 92 0.58 -18.83 -14.72
CA TYR A 92 -0.83 -18.70 -14.36
C TYR A 92 -1.37 -20.03 -13.84
N ASP A 93 -1.84 -20.01 -12.59
CA ASP A 93 -2.43 -21.16 -11.91
C ASP A 93 -3.97 -21.08 -12.00
N PRO A 94 -4.62 -21.93 -12.81
CA PRO A 94 -6.08 -21.90 -12.97
C PRO A 94 -6.87 -22.22 -11.70
N THR A 95 -6.21 -22.72 -10.64
CA THR A 95 -6.86 -23.01 -9.35
C THR A 95 -7.03 -21.76 -8.50
N GLN A 96 -6.26 -20.70 -8.79
CA GLN A 96 -6.34 -19.43 -8.08
C GLN A 96 -7.46 -18.55 -8.64
N PRO A 97 -7.98 -17.61 -7.82
CA PRO A 97 -8.91 -16.60 -8.32
C PRO A 97 -8.33 -15.83 -9.51
N PRO A 98 -9.13 -15.48 -10.54
CA PRO A 98 -8.61 -14.86 -11.75
C PRO A 98 -7.79 -13.58 -11.52
N TYR A 99 -8.17 -12.78 -10.51
CA TYR A 99 -7.48 -11.53 -10.15
C TYR A 99 -6.06 -11.72 -9.60
N GLU A 100 -5.64 -12.94 -9.25
CA GLU A 100 -4.25 -13.25 -8.87
C GLU A 100 -3.30 -13.26 -10.08
N ALA A 101 -3.83 -13.28 -11.31
CA ALA A 101 -3.02 -13.27 -12.53
C ALA A 101 -2.20 -11.99 -12.72
N TYR A 102 -2.60 -10.90 -12.07
CA TYR A 102 -1.95 -9.60 -12.18
C TYR A 102 -1.66 -9.07 -10.78
N LYS A 103 -0.37 -8.99 -10.46
CA LYS A 103 0.13 -8.52 -9.16
C LYS A 103 1.00 -7.29 -9.33
N VAL A 104 0.87 -6.36 -8.40
CA VAL A 104 1.55 -5.05 -8.42
C VAL A 104 2.38 -4.93 -7.16
N ASP A 105 3.68 -4.64 -7.32
CA ASP A 105 4.57 -4.34 -6.20
C ASP A 105 4.35 -2.93 -5.64
N PHE A 106 5.01 -2.61 -4.54
CA PHE A 106 4.86 -1.30 -3.90
C PHE A 106 5.29 -0.15 -4.81
N ASP A 107 6.35 -0.32 -5.61
CA ASP A 107 6.87 0.73 -6.48
C ASP A 107 5.85 1.12 -7.57
N LEU A 108 5.26 0.13 -8.24
CA LEU A 108 4.21 0.38 -9.21
C LEU A 108 2.94 0.88 -8.53
N PHE A 109 2.56 0.33 -7.38
CA PHE A 109 1.41 0.82 -6.62
C PHE A 109 1.56 2.30 -6.25
N ARG A 110 2.74 2.74 -5.78
CA ARG A 110 3.02 4.12 -5.40
C ARG A 110 2.83 5.08 -6.58
N ILE A 111 3.27 4.67 -7.79
CA ILE A 111 3.06 5.45 -9.02
C ILE A 111 1.57 5.55 -9.37
N LEU A 112 0.85 4.42 -9.33
CA LEU A 112 -0.59 4.38 -9.60
C LEU A 112 -1.37 5.20 -8.57
N PHE A 113 -1.04 5.10 -7.29
CA PHE A 113 -1.63 5.89 -6.22
C PHE A 113 -1.40 7.39 -6.45
N GLY A 114 -0.17 7.80 -6.74
CA GLY A 114 0.18 9.20 -7.04
C GLY A 114 -0.58 9.77 -8.24
N GLY A 115 -0.88 8.94 -9.26
CA GLY A 115 -1.56 9.35 -10.48
C GLY A 115 -3.08 9.30 -10.41
N LEU A 116 -3.65 8.31 -9.72
CA LEU A 116 -5.07 7.98 -9.74
C LEU A 116 -5.82 8.38 -8.47
N SER A 117 -5.11 8.54 -7.34
CA SER A 117 -5.71 8.98 -6.09
C SER A 117 -5.65 10.50 -5.95
N PRO A 118 -6.72 11.16 -5.50
CA PRO A 118 -6.66 12.57 -5.11
C PRO A 118 -5.71 12.79 -3.92
N TRP A 119 -5.43 11.76 -3.13
CA TRP A 119 -4.46 11.79 -2.02
C TRP A 119 -3.01 11.67 -2.49
N GLY A 120 -2.77 11.40 -3.77
CA GLY A 120 -1.44 11.31 -4.37
C GLY A 120 -0.70 12.65 -4.46
N LYS A 121 -1.40 13.78 -4.20
CA LYS A 121 -0.86 15.14 -4.31
C LYS A 121 -0.43 15.74 -2.96
N CYS A 122 -0.75 15.10 -1.84
CA CYS A 122 -0.31 15.59 -0.54
C CYS A 122 1.19 15.34 -0.35
N THR A 123 1.83 16.15 0.49
CA THR A 123 3.22 15.99 0.93
C THR A 123 3.48 14.58 1.50
N GLN A 124 2.52 14.06 2.25
CA GLN A 124 2.58 12.75 2.90
C GLN A 124 2.17 11.57 2.01
N ALA A 125 2.00 11.78 0.69
CA ALA A 125 1.46 10.78 -0.23
C ALA A 125 2.23 9.45 -0.22
N GLU A 126 3.56 9.49 -0.10
CA GLU A 126 4.40 8.30 -0.02
C GLU A 126 4.10 7.47 1.23
N SER A 127 4.13 8.10 2.42
CA SER A 127 3.78 7.43 3.68
C SER A 127 2.36 6.89 3.68
N LEU A 128 1.40 7.63 3.09
CA LEU A 128 0.01 7.24 3.01
C LEU A 128 -0.17 6.03 2.07
N SER A 129 0.54 6.03 0.95
CA SER A 129 0.56 4.90 0.02
C SER A 129 1.14 3.65 0.67
N ALA A 130 2.22 3.75 1.46
CA ALA A 130 2.80 2.61 2.16
C ALA A 130 1.84 1.99 3.19
N ARG A 131 1.13 2.86 3.95
CA ARG A 131 0.11 2.42 4.90
C ARG A 131 -1.07 1.76 4.21
N LEU A 132 -1.55 2.35 3.11
CA LEU A 132 -2.64 1.77 2.32
C LEU A 132 -2.23 0.44 1.68
N PHE A 133 -1.02 0.33 1.15
CA PHE A 133 -0.48 -0.91 0.59
C PHE A 133 -0.49 -2.03 1.63
N ARG A 134 0.06 -1.80 2.83
CA ARG A 134 0.03 -2.77 3.94
C ARG A 134 -1.39 -3.15 4.36
N LEU A 135 -2.31 -2.17 4.38
CA LEU A 135 -3.71 -2.44 4.70
C LEU A 135 -4.38 -3.34 3.65
N MET A 136 -4.04 -3.15 2.37
CA MET A 136 -4.64 -3.86 1.24
C MET A 136 -4.03 -5.23 0.97
N ASP A 137 -2.73 -5.44 1.25
CA ASP A 137 -2.01 -6.71 1.08
C ASP A 137 -2.49 -7.73 2.13
N ARG A 138 -3.55 -8.49 1.79
CA ARG A 138 -4.25 -9.34 2.77
C ARG A 138 -3.45 -10.57 3.16
N ASN A 139 -2.79 -11.17 2.18
CA ASN A 139 -1.97 -12.36 2.29
C ASN A 139 -0.52 -12.06 2.72
N ARG A 140 -0.12 -10.78 2.81
CA ARG A 140 1.21 -10.32 3.24
C ARG A 140 2.32 -10.83 2.33
N ASP A 141 2.03 -10.95 1.03
CA ASP A 141 3.02 -11.41 0.05
C ASP A 141 3.87 -10.26 -0.52
N GLY A 142 3.65 -9.02 -0.06
CA GLY A 142 4.36 -7.84 -0.53
C GLY A 142 3.91 -7.39 -1.92
N LEU A 143 2.78 -7.90 -2.41
CA LEU A 143 2.16 -7.57 -3.69
C LEU A 143 0.68 -7.29 -3.47
N LEU A 144 0.08 -6.52 -4.38
CA LEU A 144 -1.38 -6.39 -4.47
C LEU A 144 -1.86 -7.13 -5.70
N ASN A 145 -2.77 -8.08 -5.53
CA ASN A 145 -3.51 -8.62 -6.67
C ASN A 145 -4.44 -7.54 -7.27
N PHE A 146 -5.02 -7.81 -8.44
CA PHE A 146 -5.81 -6.80 -9.14
C PHE A 146 -7.03 -6.32 -8.33
N ARG A 147 -7.62 -7.20 -7.51
CA ARG A 147 -8.79 -6.84 -6.68
C ARG A 147 -8.39 -5.89 -5.55
N GLU A 148 -7.28 -6.16 -4.89
CA GLU A 148 -6.73 -5.32 -3.82
C GLU A 148 -6.30 -3.95 -4.35
N LEU A 149 -5.68 -3.91 -5.53
CA LEU A 149 -5.34 -2.67 -6.22
C LEU A 149 -6.60 -1.82 -6.52
N VAL A 150 -7.63 -2.44 -7.11
CA VAL A 150 -8.91 -1.76 -7.40
C VAL A 150 -9.56 -1.26 -6.11
N GLN A 151 -9.52 -2.04 -5.03
CA GLN A 151 -10.03 -1.62 -3.73
C GLN A 151 -9.25 -0.40 -3.20
N ALA A 152 -7.92 -0.42 -3.29
CA ALA A 152 -7.05 0.66 -2.81
C ALA A 152 -7.34 1.98 -3.54
N ILE A 153 -7.31 1.97 -4.87
CA ILE A 153 -7.58 3.17 -5.69
C ILE A 153 -9.05 3.60 -5.53
N GLY A 154 -9.98 2.65 -5.59
CA GLY A 154 -11.41 2.89 -5.44
C GLY A 154 -11.78 3.55 -4.10
N MET A 155 -11.21 3.07 -2.99
CA MET A 155 -11.47 3.62 -1.67
C MET A 155 -10.99 5.07 -1.52
N THR A 156 -9.98 5.49 -2.26
CA THR A 156 -9.45 6.86 -2.15
C THR A 156 -10.03 7.81 -3.21
N ALA A 157 -10.46 7.28 -4.36
CA ALA A 157 -10.86 8.05 -5.52
C ALA A 157 -12.37 8.08 -5.78
N THR A 158 -13.12 7.02 -5.45
CA THR A 158 -14.52 6.86 -5.87
C THR A 158 -15.49 6.45 -4.76
N ALA A 159 -15.01 5.97 -3.62
CA ALA A 159 -15.84 5.68 -2.46
C ALA A 159 -16.61 6.93 -1.98
N ASP A 160 -17.68 6.70 -1.24
CA ASP A 160 -18.44 7.78 -0.61
C ASP A 160 -17.62 8.47 0.50
N LEU A 161 -18.02 9.69 0.83
CA LEU A 161 -17.32 10.55 1.75
C LEU A 161 -17.05 9.87 3.12
N THR A 162 -18.02 9.11 3.64
CA THR A 162 -17.93 8.46 4.94
C THR A 162 -16.88 7.35 4.92
N GLN A 163 -16.87 6.51 3.88
CA GLN A 163 -15.85 5.48 3.71
C GLN A 163 -14.45 6.06 3.55
N ARG A 164 -14.31 7.19 2.85
CA ARG A 164 -13.03 7.88 2.68
C ARG A 164 -12.51 8.45 4.00
N LEU A 165 -13.38 9.06 4.81
CA LEU A 165 -13.02 9.52 6.16
C LEU A 165 -12.69 8.36 7.11
N LYS A 166 -13.46 7.26 7.06
CA LYS A 166 -13.14 6.03 7.82
C LYS A 166 -11.78 5.47 7.42
N LEU A 167 -11.48 5.41 6.13
CA LEU A 167 -10.17 4.97 5.65
C LEU A 167 -9.07 5.91 6.16
N LEU A 168 -9.26 7.22 6.08
CA LEU A 168 -8.28 8.19 6.60
C LEU A 168 -8.01 7.97 8.10
N TYR A 169 -9.07 7.80 8.90
CA TYR A 169 -8.95 7.44 10.32
C TYR A 169 -8.17 6.13 10.51
N THR A 170 -8.54 5.08 9.76
CA THR A 170 -7.92 3.75 9.82
C THR A 170 -6.43 3.80 9.52
N LEU A 171 -6.01 4.54 8.49
CA LEU A 171 -4.61 4.64 8.08
C LEU A 171 -3.73 5.33 9.14
N HIS A 172 -4.32 6.03 10.11
CA HIS A 172 -3.59 6.70 11.20
C HIS A 172 -3.68 5.94 12.52
N LEU A 173 -4.16 4.69 12.53
CA LEU A 173 -4.15 3.83 13.71
C LEU A 173 -2.97 2.84 13.68
N PRO A 174 -2.49 2.38 14.84
CA PRO A 174 -1.65 1.19 14.95
C PRO A 174 -2.34 -0.06 14.33
N PRO A 175 -1.59 -0.99 13.69
CA PRO A 175 -0.15 -0.99 13.41
C PRO A 175 0.27 -0.23 12.14
N LEU A 176 -0.65 0.49 11.49
CA LEU A 176 -0.36 1.18 10.24
C LEU A 176 0.48 2.43 10.46
N LEU A 177 0.24 3.17 11.52
CA LEU A 177 1.08 4.29 11.92
C LEU A 177 1.61 4.03 13.32
N MET A 178 2.92 3.86 13.46
CA MET A 178 3.56 3.70 14.76
C MET A 178 3.95 5.05 15.37
N PRO A 179 3.92 5.21 16.71
CA PRO A 179 4.34 6.45 17.37
C PRO A 179 5.70 6.99 16.94
N ALA A 180 6.68 6.11 16.79
CA ALA A 180 8.02 6.45 16.33
C ALA A 180 8.09 7.06 14.91
N GLU A 181 7.04 6.90 14.08
CA GLU A 181 7.00 7.46 12.72
C GLU A 181 6.58 8.94 12.70
N PHE A 182 5.94 9.44 13.76
CA PHE A 182 5.47 10.84 13.84
C PHE A 182 5.98 11.60 15.08
N GLU A 183 6.48 10.89 16.09
CA GLU A 183 7.29 11.48 17.15
C GLU A 183 8.69 11.73 16.61
N SER A 184 8.98 13.00 16.29
CA SER A 184 10.37 13.43 16.12
C SER A 184 11.16 13.09 17.40
N PRO A 185 12.49 12.86 17.35
CA PRO A 185 13.32 12.58 18.53
C PRO A 185 13.52 13.85 19.39
N THR A 186 12.43 14.48 19.78
CA THR A 186 12.37 15.69 20.59
C THR A 186 11.47 15.41 21.80
N HIS A 187 11.80 14.37 22.55
CA HIS A 187 11.49 14.26 23.98
C HIS A 187 12.28 13.10 24.58
N SER A 188 13.62 13.15 24.48
CA SER A 188 14.41 12.55 25.55
C SER A 188 14.14 13.37 26.80
N ALA A 189 13.57 12.75 27.83
CA ALA A 189 13.38 13.30 29.16
C ALA A 189 14.71 13.56 29.90
N ASP A 190 15.80 13.80 29.18
CA ASP A 190 17.09 14.17 29.72
C ASP A 190 17.66 15.31 28.86
N GLY A 191 17.85 16.46 29.50
CA GLY A 191 18.25 17.69 28.84
C GLY A 191 19.70 17.63 28.39
N ALA A 192 19.92 17.42 27.09
CA ALA A 192 21.16 17.77 26.42
C ALA A 192 20.87 18.01 24.93
N GLU A 193 20.70 19.27 24.58
CA GLU A 193 20.56 19.75 23.21
C GLU A 193 21.94 19.65 22.53
N VAL A 194 22.23 18.52 21.88
CA VAL A 194 23.42 18.42 21.03
C VAL A 194 23.08 19.08 19.70
N ALA A 195 23.44 20.36 19.59
CA ALA A 195 23.44 21.11 18.34
C ALA A 195 24.42 20.44 17.34
N ALA A 196 23.88 19.66 16.41
CA ALA A 196 24.66 19.01 15.35
C ALA A 196 25.21 19.99 14.30
N GLU A 197 24.89 21.29 14.39
CA GLU A 197 25.36 22.32 13.46
C GLU A 197 26.71 22.97 13.84
N ALA A 198 27.34 22.58 14.94
CA ALA A 198 28.62 23.17 15.39
C ALA A 198 29.87 22.37 15.02
N THR A 199 29.75 21.14 14.47
CA THR A 199 30.91 20.31 14.11
C THR A 199 31.56 20.73 12.79
N ASP A 200 30.83 21.38 11.89
CA ASP A 200 31.36 21.81 10.58
C ASP A 200 32.20 23.11 10.64
N PHE A 201 32.20 23.81 11.78
CA PHE A 201 32.96 25.07 11.94
C PHE A 201 34.42 24.87 12.37
N PHE A 202 34.73 23.78 13.09
CA PHE A 202 36.11 23.52 13.55
C PHE A 202 36.93 22.66 12.57
N ASP A 203 36.27 21.82 11.76
CA ASP A 203 36.96 21.00 10.72
C ASP A 203 37.51 21.84 9.56
N SER A 204 36.95 23.04 9.32
CA SER A 204 37.41 23.94 8.26
C SER A 204 38.71 24.70 8.60
N MET A 205 39.17 24.70 9.86
CA MET A 205 40.37 25.45 10.27
C MET A 205 41.65 24.59 10.30
N GLU A 206 41.53 23.26 10.31
CA GLU A 206 42.70 22.35 10.31
C GLU A 206 43.19 21.97 8.91
N GLN A 207 42.41 22.23 7.86
CA GLN A 207 42.81 21.96 6.46
C GLN A 207 43.74 23.01 5.83
N SER A 208 44.12 24.07 6.55
CA SER A 208 44.99 25.14 6.02
C SER A 208 46.48 25.06 6.42
N VAL A 209 46.94 24.02 7.13
CA VAL A 209 48.36 23.90 7.55
C VAL A 209 49.08 22.59 7.22
N ALA A 210 48.45 21.64 6.52
CA ALA A 210 49.10 20.39 6.11
C ALA A 210 49.33 20.32 4.59
N SER A 211 49.88 21.40 4.02
CA SER A 211 50.59 21.33 2.75
C SER A 211 52.07 21.15 3.06
N LEU A 212 52.62 19.96 2.80
CA LEU A 212 54.04 19.61 2.53
C LEU A 212 54.32 18.16 3.02
N ASP A 213 53.97 17.17 2.20
CA ASP A 213 54.91 16.14 1.73
C ASP A 213 54.19 15.02 0.97
N MET A 214 54.79 14.59 -0.14
CA MET A 214 54.43 13.47 -1.01
C MET A 214 55.70 12.59 -1.14
N PRO A 215 55.62 11.37 -1.69
CA PRO A 215 54.95 10.15 -1.24
C PRO A 215 55.97 8.98 -1.10
N ILE A 216 55.54 7.75 -0.81
CA ILE A 216 56.10 6.51 -1.42
C ILE A 216 55.12 5.35 -1.27
N SER A 217 54.93 4.64 -2.37
CA SER A 217 54.15 3.43 -2.63
C SER A 217 54.84 2.14 -2.18
N VAL A 218 54.10 1.16 -1.64
CA VAL A 218 54.39 -0.29 -1.82
C VAL A 218 53.09 -1.10 -1.76
N ALA A 219 52.96 -2.06 -2.68
CA ALA A 219 51.87 -3.01 -2.88
C ALA A 219 51.98 -4.26 -1.99
N GLU A 220 50.84 -4.94 -1.71
CA GLU A 220 50.68 -6.41 -1.80
C GLU A 220 49.23 -6.86 -1.49
N GLU A 221 48.70 -7.74 -2.34
CA GLU A 221 47.57 -8.68 -2.13
C GLU A 221 48.15 -10.04 -1.65
N PRO A 222 47.38 -11.15 -1.43
CA PRO A 222 46.03 -11.37 -0.88
C PRO A 222 46.01 -12.47 0.21
N SER A 223 44.90 -12.69 0.94
CA SER A 223 44.68 -14.00 1.61
C SER A 223 43.22 -14.46 1.76
N VAL A 224 43.03 -15.68 1.27
CA VAL A 224 41.93 -16.65 1.24
C VAL A 224 41.15 -16.91 2.55
N GLY A 225 39.83 -17.18 2.40
CA GLY A 225 39.00 -18.05 3.28
C GLY A 225 38.24 -17.30 4.39
N THR A 226 36.97 -17.52 4.72
CA THR A 226 36.09 -18.69 4.59
C THR A 226 34.65 -18.25 4.83
N LEU A 227 33.70 -18.84 4.11
CA LEU A 227 32.25 -18.73 4.30
C LEU A 227 31.84 -19.09 5.74
N SER A 228 30.98 -18.29 6.37
CA SER A 228 30.00 -18.79 7.36
C SER A 228 28.76 -17.90 7.38
N ARG A 229 27.79 -18.35 6.58
CA ARG A 229 26.37 -18.09 6.71
C ARG A 229 25.91 -18.55 8.09
N SER A 230 25.27 -17.68 8.86
CA SER A 230 24.51 -18.08 10.05
C SER A 230 23.26 -17.23 10.16
N THR A 231 22.19 -17.79 9.61
CA THR A 231 20.80 -17.54 9.97
C THR A 231 20.63 -17.71 11.46
N SER A 232 20.14 -16.68 12.16
CA SER A 232 19.52 -16.85 13.48
C SER A 232 18.07 -16.41 13.37
N LEU A 233 17.25 -17.41 13.10
CA LEU A 233 15.81 -17.41 13.32
C LEU A 233 15.61 -17.44 14.84
N ASN A 234 15.03 -16.38 15.39
CA ASN A 234 14.37 -16.47 16.69
C ASN A 234 13.19 -15.49 16.71
N SER A 235 12.18 -15.75 15.88
CA SER A 235 10.88 -15.10 15.97
C SER A 235 10.11 -15.74 17.14
N GLN A 236 10.02 -15.02 18.25
CA GLN A 236 9.07 -15.31 19.32
C GLN A 236 7.64 -15.32 18.74
N PRO A 237 6.79 -16.32 19.07
CA PRO A 237 5.45 -16.45 18.47
C PRO A 237 4.39 -15.53 19.09
N GLY A 238 4.77 -14.61 19.99
CA GLY A 238 3.83 -13.72 20.69
C GLY A 238 3.49 -12.42 19.95
N ASP A 239 4.37 -11.95 19.07
CA ASP A 239 4.28 -10.59 18.51
C ASP A 239 3.48 -10.51 17.20
N GLN A 240 3.30 -11.63 16.49
CA GLN A 240 2.52 -11.64 15.24
C GLN A 240 1.00 -11.75 15.46
N SER A 241 0.57 -12.27 16.61
CA SER A 241 -0.85 -12.54 16.89
C SER A 241 -1.68 -11.27 17.02
N TRP A 242 -1.15 -10.24 17.68
CA TRP A 242 -1.86 -8.97 17.88
C TRP A 242 -1.92 -8.17 16.59
N GLU A 243 -0.84 -8.13 15.80
CA GLU A 243 -0.77 -7.33 14.59
C GLU A 243 -1.72 -7.88 13.52
N VAL A 244 -1.79 -9.21 13.37
CA VAL A 244 -2.73 -9.88 12.46
C VAL A 244 -4.18 -9.61 12.89
N GLN A 245 -4.47 -9.72 14.19
CA GLN A 245 -5.80 -9.44 14.72
C GLN A 245 -6.21 -7.98 14.53
N SER A 246 -5.32 -7.04 14.85
CA SER A 246 -5.55 -5.59 14.66
C SER A 246 -5.74 -5.24 13.19
N MET A 247 -4.91 -5.75 12.29
CA MET A 247 -5.08 -5.54 10.84
C MET A 247 -6.40 -6.12 10.32
N GLY A 248 -6.84 -7.27 10.84
CA GLY A 248 -8.16 -7.83 10.56
C GLY A 248 -9.30 -6.89 10.95
N SER A 249 -9.23 -6.31 12.16
CA SER A 249 -10.21 -5.33 12.65
C SER A 249 -10.21 -4.04 11.82
N LEU A 250 -9.04 -3.51 11.46
CA LEU A 250 -8.92 -2.34 10.58
C LEU A 250 -9.54 -2.60 9.20
N ARG A 251 -9.33 -3.78 8.61
CA ARG A 251 -9.94 -4.18 7.33
C ARG A 251 -11.46 -4.33 7.44
N SER A 252 -11.96 -4.85 8.56
CA SER A 252 -13.40 -4.96 8.82
C SER A 252 -14.05 -3.58 8.90
N MET A 253 -13.38 -2.61 9.54
CA MET A 253 -13.85 -1.23 9.67
C MET A 253 -14.15 -0.59 8.32
N ILE A 254 -13.22 -0.70 7.37
CA ILE A 254 -13.36 -0.11 6.02
C ILE A 254 -14.23 -0.95 5.07
N ALA A 255 -14.58 -2.18 5.43
CA ALA A 255 -15.50 -3.01 4.64
C ALA A 255 -16.98 -2.72 4.96
N SER A 256 -17.27 -2.16 6.14
CA SER A 256 -18.63 -1.84 6.60
C SER A 256 -19.23 -0.65 5.85
N LYS A 257 -19.89 -0.91 4.71
CA LYS A 257 -20.50 0.15 3.87
C LYS A 257 -21.68 0.86 4.54
N ASP A 258 -22.56 0.13 5.21
CA ASP A 258 -23.88 0.66 5.62
C ASP A 258 -24.33 0.30 7.06
N SER A 259 -23.49 -0.32 7.88
CA SER A 259 -23.88 -0.69 9.25
C SER A 259 -23.50 0.42 10.23
N PRO A 260 -24.39 0.81 11.17
CA PRO A 260 -23.97 1.56 12.34
C PRO A 260 -22.85 0.75 12.98
N LEU A 261 -21.68 1.40 13.14
CA LEU A 261 -20.47 0.76 13.63
C LEU A 261 -20.82 -0.09 14.86
N ASP A 262 -20.42 -1.36 14.92
CA ASP A 262 -20.52 -2.08 16.18
C ASP A 262 -19.45 -1.51 17.12
N LEU A 263 -19.89 -0.53 17.92
CA LEU A 263 -19.10 0.46 18.66
C LEU A 263 -18.09 -0.09 19.65
N LYS A 264 -18.09 -1.41 19.86
CA LYS A 264 -17.21 -2.10 20.78
C LYS A 264 -15.90 -2.56 20.14
N THR A 265 -15.73 -2.42 18.82
CA THR A 265 -14.61 -3.03 18.09
C THR A 265 -13.67 -2.06 17.38
N VAL A 266 -13.96 -0.74 17.39
CA VAL A 266 -13.12 0.25 16.72
C VAL A 266 -12.10 0.85 17.70
N PRO A 267 -10.79 0.77 17.41
CA PRO A 267 -9.76 1.39 18.25
C PRO A 267 -9.94 2.91 18.33
N LYS A 268 -9.79 3.44 19.54
CA LYS A 268 -9.74 4.89 19.77
C LYS A 268 -8.39 5.42 19.31
N MET A 269 -8.38 6.64 18.78
CA MET A 269 -7.17 7.31 18.32
C MET A 269 -6.60 8.17 19.44
N SER A 270 -5.30 8.01 19.74
CA SER A 270 -4.60 8.88 20.70
C SER A 270 -4.23 10.24 20.08
N GLN A 271 -3.78 11.18 20.91
CA GLN A 271 -3.55 12.57 20.48
C GLN A 271 -2.48 12.69 19.40
N GLY A 272 -1.35 11.98 19.53
CA GLY A 272 -0.28 11.99 18.54
C GLY A 272 -0.75 11.49 17.17
N HIS A 273 -1.50 10.38 17.15
CA HIS A 273 -2.09 9.84 15.93
C HIS A 273 -3.14 10.78 15.32
N PHE A 274 -3.95 11.45 16.15
CA PHE A 274 -4.88 12.45 15.69
C PHE A 274 -4.17 13.65 15.07
N ILE A 275 -3.10 14.16 15.68
CA ILE A 275 -2.31 15.26 15.12
C ILE A 275 -1.70 14.85 13.77
N ALA A 276 -1.17 13.63 13.65
CA ALA A 276 -0.66 13.11 12.38
C ALA A 276 -1.74 12.99 11.30
N LEU A 277 -2.94 12.52 11.68
CA LEU A 277 -4.12 12.51 10.80
C LEU A 277 -4.48 13.92 10.37
N TRP A 278 -4.54 14.86 11.30
CA TRP A 278 -5.00 16.22 11.04
C TRP A 278 -4.03 16.98 10.13
N LYS A 279 -2.71 16.78 10.30
CA LYS A 279 -1.68 17.25 9.38
C LYS A 279 -1.91 16.70 7.97
N THR A 280 -2.13 15.39 7.85
CA THR A 280 -2.40 14.76 6.56
C THR A 280 -3.67 15.31 5.91
N LEU A 281 -4.75 15.53 6.69
CA LEU A 281 -5.99 16.12 6.20
C LEU A 281 -5.77 17.55 5.72
N TYR A 282 -5.03 18.37 6.48
CA TYR A 282 -4.67 19.73 6.09
C TYR A 282 -3.91 19.76 4.76
N ASP A 283 -2.92 18.88 4.60
CA ASP A 283 -2.08 18.77 3.38
C ASP A 283 -2.83 18.25 2.14
N MET A 284 -4.05 17.71 2.29
CA MET A 284 -4.87 17.31 1.15
C MET A 284 -5.50 18.50 0.41
N PHE A 285 -5.61 19.65 1.06
CA PHE A 285 -6.17 20.85 0.46
C PHE A 285 -5.06 21.66 -0.21
N PRO A 286 -5.21 22.04 -1.48
CA PRO A 286 -4.20 22.82 -2.17
C PRO A 286 -4.08 24.22 -1.55
N ALA A 287 -2.86 24.74 -1.48
CA ALA A 287 -2.62 26.14 -1.09
C ALA A 287 -3.06 27.08 -2.24
N GLN A 288 -4.37 27.34 -2.35
CA GLN A 288 -4.91 28.34 -3.27
C GLN A 288 -5.35 29.60 -2.49
N PRO A 289 -5.11 30.80 -3.05
CA PRO A 289 -5.39 32.07 -2.38
C PRO A 289 -6.87 32.36 -2.11
N GLU A 290 -7.81 31.62 -2.73
CA GLU A 290 -9.26 31.80 -2.56
C GLU A 290 -9.87 30.94 -1.43
N GLU A 291 -9.07 30.15 -0.69
CA GLU A 291 -9.56 29.14 0.26
C GLU A 291 -9.46 29.51 1.76
N GLN A 292 -9.47 30.80 2.12
CA GLN A 292 -9.41 31.21 3.54
C GLN A 292 -10.52 30.58 4.39
N GLU A 293 -11.72 30.41 3.83
CA GLU A 293 -12.86 29.76 4.50
C GLU A 293 -12.61 28.26 4.73
N THR A 294 -11.93 27.58 3.80
CA THR A 294 -11.54 26.16 3.93
C THR A 294 -10.60 25.97 5.11
N TYR A 295 -9.54 26.77 5.19
CA TYR A 295 -8.57 26.67 6.29
C TYR A 295 -9.18 27.04 7.64
N HIS A 296 -10.06 28.05 7.67
CA HIS A 296 -10.81 28.38 8.87
C HIS A 296 -11.75 27.23 9.30
N CYS A 297 -12.44 26.59 8.34
CA CYS A 297 -13.29 25.44 8.60
C CYS A 297 -12.47 24.26 9.19
N ILE A 298 -11.34 23.91 8.57
CA ILE A 298 -10.45 22.84 9.03
C ILE A 298 -9.89 23.15 10.43
N ALA A 299 -9.45 24.39 10.69
CA ALA A 299 -8.92 24.79 11.99
C ALA A 299 -10.00 24.76 13.10
N SER A 300 -11.21 25.23 12.78
CA SER A 300 -12.36 25.19 13.70
C SER A 300 -12.71 23.76 14.10
N ILE A 301 -12.82 22.85 13.13
CA ILE A 301 -13.14 21.44 13.40
C ILE A 301 -11.99 20.75 14.14
N GLY A 302 -10.74 21.05 13.80
CA GLY A 302 -9.57 20.51 14.50
C GLY A 302 -9.56 20.92 15.97
N THR A 303 -9.87 22.19 16.24
CA THR A 303 -9.98 22.72 17.61
C THR A 303 -11.12 22.06 18.38
N LEU A 304 -12.28 21.88 17.73
CA LEU A 304 -13.43 21.19 18.33
C LEU A 304 -13.07 19.75 18.73
N LEU A 305 -12.37 19.01 17.86
CA LEU A 305 -11.95 17.63 18.13
C LEU A 305 -10.93 17.53 19.25
N LEU A 306 -9.98 18.48 19.34
CA LEU A 306 -9.05 18.59 20.46
C LEU A 306 -9.80 18.80 21.78
N GLN A 307 -10.72 19.77 21.82
CA GLN A 307 -11.55 20.05 22.99
C GLN A 307 -12.43 18.85 23.36
N LEU A 308 -12.99 18.14 22.39
CA LEU A 308 -13.81 16.96 22.63
C LEU A 308 -13.01 15.83 23.27
N GLY A 309 -11.75 15.64 22.84
CA GLY A 309 -10.84 14.70 23.49
C GLY A 309 -10.42 15.14 24.90
N ASP A 310 -10.23 16.45 25.14
CA ASP A 310 -9.94 16.99 26.48
C ASP A 310 -11.11 16.79 27.46
N VAL A 311 -12.34 17.00 26.97
CA VAL A 311 -13.55 16.73 27.74
C VAL A 311 -13.69 15.24 28.02
N GLY A 312 -13.44 14.38 27.01
CA GLY A 312 -13.40 12.94 27.18
C GLY A 312 -12.41 12.51 28.27
N LYS A 313 -11.18 13.04 28.23
CA LYS A 313 -10.16 12.81 29.26
C LYS A 313 -10.68 13.12 30.67
N LYS A 314 -11.28 14.30 30.88
CA LYS A 314 -11.82 14.72 32.20
C LYS A 314 -12.89 13.77 32.73
N PHE A 315 -13.83 13.34 31.89
CA PHE A 315 -14.85 12.38 32.30
C PHE A 315 -14.27 11.01 32.67
N TYR A 316 -13.17 10.59 32.03
CA TYR A 316 -12.46 9.37 32.43
C TYR A 316 -11.71 9.56 33.75
N VAL A 317 -11.07 10.71 33.99
CA VAL A 317 -10.39 11.00 35.28
C VAL A 317 -11.42 10.94 36.41
N GLU A 318 -12.53 11.67 36.30
CA GLU A 318 -13.57 11.72 37.33
C GLU A 318 -14.18 10.34 37.58
N ARG A 319 -14.32 9.53 36.51
CA ARG A 319 -14.81 8.16 36.63
C ARG A 319 -13.79 7.26 37.32
N GLU A 320 -12.52 7.30 36.94
CA GLU A 320 -11.47 6.50 37.59
C GLU A 320 -11.28 6.91 39.05
N GLU A 321 -11.31 8.20 39.38
CA GLU A 321 -11.30 8.65 40.78
C GLU A 321 -12.49 8.09 41.58
N SER A 322 -13.67 8.03 40.96
CA SER A 322 -14.86 7.44 41.59
C SER A 322 -14.82 5.90 41.67
N GLU A 323 -14.28 5.22 40.65
CA GLU A 323 -14.09 3.78 40.61
C GLU A 323 -12.98 3.34 41.56
N ASP A 324 -11.87 4.09 41.69
CA ASP A 324 -10.81 3.89 42.66
C ASP A 324 -11.29 4.14 44.09
N SER A 325 -12.15 5.15 44.29
CA SER A 325 -12.81 5.35 45.58
C SER A 325 -13.71 4.16 45.96
N LEU A 326 -14.37 3.53 44.97
CA LEU A 326 -15.16 2.31 45.17
C LEU A 326 -14.29 1.06 45.32
N LEU A 327 -13.19 0.95 44.59
CA LEU A 327 -12.23 -0.15 44.65
C LEU A 327 -11.42 -0.11 45.94
N LEU A 328 -11.02 1.05 46.45
CA LEU A 328 -10.44 1.17 47.79
C LEU A 328 -11.44 0.74 48.88
N ALA A 329 -12.73 1.07 48.71
CA ALA A 329 -13.77 0.59 49.61
C ALA A 329 -13.98 -0.93 49.51
N ALA A 330 -13.81 -1.53 48.33
CA ALA A 330 -13.96 -2.96 48.09
C ALA A 330 -12.68 -3.80 48.36
N ALA A 331 -11.49 -3.22 48.20
CA ALA A 331 -10.18 -3.86 48.40
C ALA A 331 -9.86 -4.04 49.89
N GLN A 332 -10.62 -3.41 50.78
CA GLN A 332 -10.70 -3.81 52.19
C GLN A 332 -11.28 -5.25 52.37
N GLN A 333 -11.71 -5.94 51.30
CA GLN A 333 -12.32 -7.28 51.37
C GLN A 333 -11.79 -8.37 50.43
N ALA A 334 -10.89 -8.12 49.46
CA ALA A 334 -10.30 -9.23 48.68
C ALA A 334 -8.99 -8.86 47.97
N SER A 335 -8.03 -9.79 47.97
CA SER A 335 -6.75 -9.69 47.29
C SER A 335 -6.66 -10.75 46.19
N SER A 336 -6.45 -10.36 44.92
CA SER A 336 -5.76 -11.22 43.93
C SER A 336 -5.35 -10.47 42.65
N VAL A 337 -4.04 -10.55 42.39
CA VAL A 337 -3.26 -10.63 41.14
C VAL A 337 -4.00 -10.40 39.79
N ILE A 338 -3.49 -9.46 38.98
CA ILE A 338 -3.96 -9.13 37.62
C ILE A 338 -2.99 -9.69 36.56
N GLU A 339 -3.51 -10.53 35.65
CA GLU A 339 -2.85 -10.98 34.41
C GLU A 339 -2.86 -9.88 33.33
N ARG A 340 -1.84 -9.89 32.46
CA ARG A 340 -1.62 -8.91 31.39
C ARG A 340 -2.59 -9.11 30.22
N SER A 341 -3.48 -8.13 30.00
CA SER A 341 -4.29 -7.96 28.79
C SER A 341 -3.88 -6.68 28.05
N PRO A 342 -4.15 -6.55 26.73
CA PRO A 342 -4.08 -5.25 26.04
C PRO A 342 -4.88 -4.19 26.80
N ASP A 343 -4.49 -2.92 26.64
CA ASP A 343 -5.21 -1.82 27.30
C ASP A 343 -6.67 -1.77 26.82
N ARG A 344 -7.53 -1.02 27.52
CA ARG A 344 -8.95 -0.85 27.15
C ARG A 344 -9.13 -0.18 25.77
N ASN A 345 -8.05 0.20 25.09
CA ASN A 345 -8.00 0.95 23.85
C ASN A 345 -7.45 0.13 22.67
N GLY A 346 -6.99 -1.10 22.90
CA GLY A 346 -6.46 -2.01 21.87
C GLY A 346 -5.00 -1.77 21.48
N ASN A 347 -4.26 -0.96 22.26
CA ASN A 347 -2.84 -0.67 22.03
C ASN A 347 -1.93 -1.62 22.84
N PRO A 348 -0.69 -1.87 22.36
CA PRO A 348 0.29 -2.62 23.13
C PRO A 348 0.65 -1.86 24.42
N SER A 349 0.62 -2.58 25.54
CA SER A 349 0.88 -2.02 26.87
C SER A 349 2.34 -1.58 27.00
N SER A 350 2.60 -0.27 26.97
CA SER A 350 3.90 0.29 27.37
C SER A 350 4.01 0.34 28.89
N ILE A 351 5.15 -0.09 29.43
CA ILE A 351 5.46 0.02 30.86
C ILE A 351 5.77 1.48 31.18
N ALA A 352 4.75 2.24 31.61
CA ALA A 352 4.92 3.47 32.36
C ALA A 352 3.65 3.76 33.18
N SER A 353 3.82 3.73 34.51
CA SER A 353 3.11 4.48 35.56
C SER A 353 1.59 4.71 35.46
N SER A 354 0.86 4.19 36.47
CA SER A 354 -0.37 4.76 37.06
C SER A 354 -1.19 5.72 36.18
N ALA A 355 -2.22 5.15 35.56
CA ALA A 355 -3.35 5.76 34.84
C ALA A 355 -3.53 7.28 35.03
N ASP A 356 -2.95 8.04 34.12
CA ASP A 356 -3.58 9.26 33.62
C ASP A 356 -4.45 8.81 32.42
N PRO A 357 -5.74 9.13 32.35
CA PRO A 357 -6.53 8.78 31.18
C PRO A 357 -6.01 9.57 29.99
N ASP A 358 -5.41 8.85 29.05
CA ASP A 358 -4.83 9.43 27.86
C ASP A 358 -5.92 10.05 26.97
N TRP A 359 -5.62 11.22 26.41
CA TRP A 359 -6.46 11.88 25.43
C TRP A 359 -6.77 10.89 24.30
N SER A 360 -8.05 10.74 23.95
CA SER A 360 -8.46 9.90 22.84
C SER A 360 -9.77 10.36 22.22
N ILE A 361 -9.93 10.07 20.93
CA ILE A 361 -11.19 10.27 20.20
C ILE A 361 -11.62 8.98 19.50
N THR A 362 -12.93 8.85 19.29
CA THR A 362 -13.52 7.76 18.52
C THR A 362 -13.69 8.15 17.05
N VAL A 363 -13.82 7.15 16.18
CA VAL A 363 -14.18 7.37 14.77
C VAL A 363 -15.50 8.12 14.62
N GLU A 364 -16.47 7.91 15.53
CA GLU A 364 -17.76 8.60 15.48
C GLU A 364 -17.61 10.09 15.76
N GLN A 365 -16.85 10.45 16.79
CA GLN A 365 -16.57 11.84 17.12
C GLN A 365 -15.85 12.54 15.97
N PHE A 366 -14.86 11.87 15.36
CA PHE A 366 -14.18 12.34 14.16
C PHE A 366 -15.15 12.55 13.00
N LEU A 367 -15.95 11.53 12.64
CA LEU A 367 -16.92 11.61 11.54
C LEU A 367 -17.97 12.69 11.79
N ALA A 368 -18.59 12.70 12.97
CA ALA A 368 -19.62 13.68 13.33
C ALA A 368 -19.11 15.11 13.22
N SER A 369 -17.88 15.38 13.68
CA SER A 369 -17.27 16.71 13.59
C SER A 369 -16.85 17.06 12.17
N ALA A 370 -16.18 16.15 11.46
CA ALA A 370 -15.72 16.35 10.09
C ALA A 370 -16.89 16.63 9.12
N LEU A 371 -18.03 15.94 9.32
CA LEU A 371 -19.24 16.11 8.53
C LEU A 371 -19.97 17.44 8.76
N THR A 372 -19.61 18.22 9.78
CA THR A 372 -20.12 19.59 9.95
C THR A 372 -19.41 20.61 9.04
N GLY A 373 -18.24 20.26 8.52
CA GLY A 373 -17.43 21.15 7.70
C GLY A 373 -17.73 21.02 6.22
N GLN A 374 -18.33 22.06 5.62
CA GLN A 374 -18.68 22.03 4.20
C GLN A 374 -17.46 21.80 3.29
N ALA A 375 -16.32 22.43 3.59
CA ALA A 375 -15.10 22.23 2.79
C ALA A 375 -14.58 20.78 2.83
N ILE A 376 -14.67 20.11 3.99
CA ILE A 376 -14.32 18.69 4.12
C ILE A 376 -15.33 17.82 3.36
N VAL A 377 -16.62 18.10 3.51
CA VAL A 377 -17.70 17.39 2.80
C VAL A 377 -17.55 17.52 1.29
N ASP A 378 -17.27 18.71 0.77
CA ASP A 378 -17.12 18.97 -0.66
C ASP A 378 -15.91 18.23 -1.23
N PHE A 379 -14.77 18.27 -0.53
CA PHE A 379 -13.56 17.56 -0.95
C PHE A 379 -13.75 16.03 -0.97
N PHE A 380 -14.29 15.45 0.11
CA PHE A 380 -14.44 14.00 0.23
C PHE A 380 -15.65 13.44 -0.53
N SER A 381 -16.66 14.24 -0.86
CA SER A 381 -17.79 13.83 -1.70
C SER A 381 -17.46 13.79 -3.20
N LYS A 382 -16.48 14.59 -3.63
CA LYS A 382 -16.05 14.63 -5.03
C LYS A 382 -15.38 13.32 -5.45
N ARG A 383 -15.99 12.64 -6.41
CA ARG A 383 -15.41 11.48 -7.09
C ARG A 383 -14.37 11.92 -8.12
N THR A 384 -13.28 11.17 -8.21
CA THR A 384 -12.22 11.38 -9.19
C THR A 384 -12.65 10.80 -10.53
N ASP A 385 -12.41 11.52 -11.63
CA ASP A 385 -12.51 10.95 -12.97
C ASP A 385 -11.30 10.06 -13.24
N LEU A 386 -11.49 8.75 -13.07
CA LEU A 386 -10.43 7.77 -13.22
C LEU A 386 -9.96 7.62 -14.67
N MET A 387 -10.84 7.82 -15.65
CA MET A 387 -10.48 7.73 -17.08
C MET A 387 -9.55 8.87 -17.46
N GLU A 388 -9.86 10.09 -17.03
CA GLU A 388 -9.00 11.25 -17.24
C GLU A 388 -7.66 11.09 -16.49
N ALA A 389 -7.69 10.60 -15.25
CA ALA A 389 -6.49 10.37 -14.45
C ALA A 389 -5.56 9.32 -15.10
N MET A 390 -6.10 8.19 -15.58
CA MET A 390 -5.34 7.16 -16.30
C MET A 390 -4.75 7.70 -17.60
N THR A 391 -5.52 8.48 -18.36
CA THR A 391 -5.05 9.13 -19.59
C THR A 391 -3.88 10.08 -19.29
N THR A 392 -4.01 10.90 -18.24
CA THR A 392 -2.97 11.82 -17.80
C THR A 392 -1.71 11.08 -17.37
N LEU A 393 -1.85 9.97 -16.65
CA LEU A 393 -0.73 9.14 -16.21
C LEU A 393 0.02 8.52 -17.40
N LYS A 394 -0.71 7.98 -18.39
CA LYS A 394 -0.14 7.47 -19.64
C LYS A 394 0.62 8.54 -20.43
N ASN A 395 0.06 9.75 -20.55
CA ASN A 395 0.71 10.86 -21.23
C ASN A 395 1.99 11.31 -20.54
N ARG A 396 1.99 11.41 -19.20
CA ARG A 396 3.20 11.73 -18.42
C ARG A 396 4.30 10.68 -18.62
N ARG A 397 3.93 9.40 -18.64
CA ARG A 397 4.86 8.30 -18.91
C ARG A 397 5.44 8.40 -20.31
N PHE A 398 4.59 8.58 -21.32
CA PHE A 398 5.03 8.75 -22.71
C PHE A 398 6.04 9.88 -22.85
N ASN A 399 5.75 11.05 -22.29
CA ASN A 399 6.66 12.20 -22.35
C ASN A 399 8.00 11.95 -21.62
N ARG A 400 7.98 11.25 -20.48
CA ARG A 400 9.21 10.92 -19.74
C ARG A 400 10.13 9.99 -20.54
N VAL A 401 9.57 9.01 -21.25
CA VAL A 401 10.36 8.08 -22.08
C VAL A 401 10.96 8.79 -23.30
N HIS A 402 10.19 9.67 -23.97
CA HIS A 402 10.66 10.39 -25.16
C HIS A 402 11.66 11.52 -24.83
N SER A 403 11.51 12.17 -23.68
CA SER A 403 12.49 13.18 -23.23
C SER A 403 13.87 12.58 -22.92
N LEU A 404 13.98 11.28 -22.69
CA LEU A 404 15.25 10.58 -22.46
C LEU A 404 15.91 10.08 -23.76
N SER A 405 15.16 9.97 -24.86
CA SER A 405 15.70 9.58 -26.18
C SER A 405 16.28 10.75 -26.98
N ASP A 406 15.94 12.00 -26.62
CA ASP A 406 16.45 13.20 -27.25
C ASP A 406 17.72 13.71 -26.55
N THR A 407 18.78 12.92 -26.53
CA THR A 407 20.13 13.46 -26.32
C THR A 407 20.67 13.95 -27.67
N PRO A 408 20.85 15.27 -27.89
CA PRO A 408 21.43 15.76 -29.13
C PRO A 408 22.88 15.28 -29.20
N THR A 409 23.20 14.57 -30.30
CA THR A 409 24.59 14.33 -30.68
C THR A 409 25.22 15.68 -30.97
N LEU A 410 26.09 16.13 -30.07
CA LEU A 410 26.98 17.27 -30.31
C LEU A 410 27.97 16.88 -31.42
N ASN A 411 27.59 17.15 -32.66
CA ASN A 411 28.52 17.30 -33.77
C ASN A 411 28.84 18.79 -33.90
N GLY A 412 30.03 19.16 -33.43
CA GLY A 412 30.68 20.45 -33.66
C GLY A 412 32.18 20.23 -33.71
#